data_AF-X0UU55-F1
#
_entry.id   AF-X0UU55-F1
#
_cell.length_a   1.000
_cell.length_b   1.000
_cell.length_c   1.000
_cell.angle_alpha   90.00
_cell.angle_beta   90.00
_cell.angle_gamma   90.00
#
_symmetry.space_group_name_H-M   'P 1'
#
loop_
_entity.id
_entity.type
_entity.pdbx_description
1 polymer ?
#
loop_
_entity_poly.entity_id
_entity_poly.type
_entity_poly.pdbx_seq_one_letter_code
_entity_poly.pdbx_strand_id
1 'polypeptide(L)'
;MKVSEKKKPEEMGQKISSWEEKGVAVEAGTHDQKSFMEADLIVPSPGVPWLPELEAARANGVKIISEIELAYKFLKGKIVGITG
;
A
#
# COMPACT_ATOMS: atom_id res chain seq x y z
N MET A 1 8.79 6.10 -2.03
CA MET A 1 7.64 5.31 -1.57
C MET A 1 6.51 6.27 -1.22
N LYS A 2 5.26 5.93 -1.56
CA LYS A 2 4.07 6.72 -1.23
C LYS A 2 3.09 5.87 -0.43
N VAL A 3 2.42 6.46 0.56
CA VAL A 3 1.28 5.88 1.28
C VAL A 3 0.02 6.64 0.86
N SER A 4 -1.02 5.93 0.41
CA SER A 4 -2.34 6.50 0.11
C SER A 4 -3.33 6.01 1.16
N GLU A 5 -3.94 6.95 1.89
CA GLU A 5 -4.77 6.70 3.07
C GLU A 5 -6.15 7.36 2.91
N LYS A 6 -7.19 6.63 3.30
CA LYS A 6 -8.57 7.12 3.21
C LYS A 6 -8.90 8.12 4.32
N LYS A 7 -8.29 7.95 5.50
CA LYS A 7 -8.45 8.89 6.63
C LYS A 7 -7.93 10.27 6.26
N LYS A 8 -8.59 11.31 6.75
CA LYS A 8 -8.12 12.67 6.54
C LYS A 8 -6.83 12.93 7.33
N PRO A 9 -6.01 13.92 6.92
CA PRO A 9 -4.79 14.26 7.63
C PRO A 9 -4.98 14.50 9.13
N GLU A 10 -6.10 15.09 9.54
CA GLU A 10 -6.38 15.43 10.94
C GLU A 10 -6.60 14.18 11.81
N GLU A 11 -7.03 13.06 11.21
CA GLU A 11 -7.27 11.78 11.88
C GLU A 11 -6.00 10.93 12.03
N MET A 12 -4.89 11.35 11.43
CA MET A 12 -3.64 10.59 11.35
C MET A 12 -2.62 10.97 12.44
N GLY A 13 -2.87 12.05 13.17
CA GLY A 13 -1.99 12.53 14.24
C GLY A 13 -0.55 12.75 13.74
N GLN A 14 0.44 12.26 14.48
CA GLN A 14 1.86 12.44 14.15
C GLN A 14 2.40 11.45 13.09
N LYS A 15 1.56 10.55 12.56
CA LYS A 15 2.01 9.52 11.60
C LYS A 15 2.53 10.13 10.31
N ILE A 16 1.82 11.12 9.77
CA ILE A 16 2.18 11.79 8.51
C ILE A 16 3.59 12.39 8.64
N SER A 17 3.82 13.20 9.67
CA SER A 17 5.12 13.80 9.93
C SER A 17 6.23 12.75 10.10
N SER A 18 5.96 11.66 10.85
CA SER A 18 6.94 10.59 11.04
C SER A 18 7.31 9.84 9.75
N TRP A 19 6.38 9.75 8.80
CA TRP A 19 6.62 9.15 7.49
C TRP A 19 7.35 10.11 6.54
N GLU A 20 6.95 11.38 6.52
CA GLU A 20 7.61 12.42 5.72
C GLU A 20 9.07 12.61 6.13
N GLU A 21 9.38 12.59 7.43
CA GLU A 21 10.77 12.59 7.95
C GLU A 21 11.61 11.42 7.43
N LYS A 22 10.97 10.30 7.08
CA LYS A 22 11.60 9.11 6.48
C LYS A 22 11.60 9.15 4.95
N GLY A 23 11.20 10.26 4.34
CA GLY A 23 11.12 10.42 2.90
C GLY A 23 9.95 9.68 2.24
N VAL A 24 8.90 9.36 3.01
CA VAL A 24 7.68 8.74 2.49
C VAL A 24 6.68 9.84 2.15
N ALA A 25 6.25 9.89 0.89
CA ALA A 25 5.17 10.78 0.47
C ALA A 25 3.83 10.26 1.00
N VAL A 26 2.95 11.14 1.46
CA VAL A 26 1.64 10.77 1.98
C VAL A 26 0.55 11.46 1.19
N GLU A 27 -0.43 10.68 0.75
CA GLU A 27 -1.70 11.14 0.20
C GLU A 27 -2.80 10.70 1.18
N ALA A 28 -3.60 11.64 1.68
CA ALA A 28 -4.58 11.38 2.73
C ALA A 28 -5.95 11.98 2.38
N GLY A 29 -7.02 11.37 2.89
CA GLY A 29 -8.41 11.77 2.72
C GLY A 29 -9.08 11.21 1.46
N THR A 30 -8.32 10.79 0.46
CA THR A 30 -8.80 10.13 -0.76
C THR A 30 -7.70 9.30 -1.40
N HIS A 31 -8.08 8.36 -2.26
CA HIS A 31 -7.16 7.65 -3.16
C HIS A 31 -7.19 8.33 -4.53
N ASP A 32 -6.08 8.91 -4.96
CA ASP A 32 -5.96 9.44 -6.32
C ASP A 32 -5.65 8.30 -7.30
N GLN A 33 -6.52 8.09 -8.29
CA GLN A 33 -6.30 7.10 -9.34
C GLN A 33 -4.95 7.26 -10.04
N LYS A 34 -4.48 8.50 -10.23
CA LYS A 34 -3.19 8.76 -10.87
C LYS A 34 -2.04 8.17 -10.06
N SER A 35 -2.06 8.33 -8.74
CA SER A 35 -1.07 7.76 -7.82
C SER A 35 -0.98 6.23 -7.93
N PHE A 36 -2.09 5.55 -8.20
CA PHE A 36 -2.13 4.10 -8.35
C PHE A 36 -1.62 3.66 -9.73
N MET A 37 -1.96 4.37 -10.80
CA MET A 37 -1.50 4.07 -12.17
C MET A 37 0.00 4.33 -12.36
N GLU A 38 0.58 5.32 -11.66
CA GLU A 38 2.00 5.65 -11.74
C GLU A 38 2.90 4.74 -10.88
N ALA A 39 2.31 3.89 -10.03
CA ALA A 39 3.08 3.02 -9.14
C ALA A 39 3.66 1.81 -9.90
N ASP A 40 4.91 1.46 -9.61
CA ASP A 40 5.51 0.21 -10.12
C ASP A 40 4.95 -1.03 -9.40
N LEU A 41 4.57 -0.85 -8.13
CA LEU A 41 4.09 -1.89 -7.22
C LEU A 41 3.13 -1.29 -6.20
N ILE A 42 1.97 -1.92 -6.02
CA ILE A 42 1.01 -1.58 -4.96
C ILE A 42 0.94 -2.74 -3.96
N VAL A 43 0.98 -2.39 -2.67
CA VAL A 43 0.85 -3.33 -1.56
C VAL A 43 -0.32 -2.87 -0.68
N PRO A 44 -1.55 -3.35 -0.91
CA PRO A 44 -2.68 -2.99 -0.07
C PRO A 44 -2.52 -3.56 1.34
N SER A 45 -2.92 -2.77 2.34
CA SER A 45 -2.93 -3.22 3.73
C SER A 45 -3.92 -4.38 3.94
N PRO A 46 -3.69 -5.24 4.95
CA PRO A 46 -4.62 -6.31 5.29
C PRO A 46 -6.04 -5.78 5.52
N GLY A 47 -7.03 -6.43 4.90
CA GLY A 47 -8.45 -6.08 5.04
C GLY A 47 -8.93 -4.92 4.16
N VAL A 48 -8.06 -4.29 3.36
CA VAL A 48 -8.51 -3.35 2.32
C VAL A 48 -9.29 -4.13 1.26
N PRO A 49 -10.57 -3.79 1.01
CA PRO A 49 -11.34 -4.46 -0.03
C PRO A 49 -10.77 -4.15 -1.41
N TRP A 50 -11.16 -4.93 -2.42
CA TRP A 50 -10.74 -4.65 -3.78
C TRP A 50 -11.39 -3.34 -4.28
N LEU A 51 -10.59 -2.28 -4.36
CA LEU A 51 -11.04 -0.94 -4.73
C LEU A 51 -11.02 -0.74 -6.27
N PRO A 52 -11.87 0.15 -6.82
CA PRO A 52 -11.82 0.51 -8.24
C PRO A 52 -10.44 0.99 -8.71
N GLU A 53 -9.70 1.70 -7.86
CA GLU A 53 -8.35 2.20 -8.14
C GLU A 53 -7.34 1.06 -8.30
N LEU A 54 -7.50 -0.03 -7.53
CA LEU A 54 -6.67 -1.24 -7.66
C LEU A 54 -6.97 -1.98 -8.96
N GLU A 55 -8.24 -2.09 -9.34
CA GLU A 55 -8.64 -2.71 -10.61
C GLU A 55 -8.11 -1.91 -11.80
N ALA A 56 -8.23 -0.58 -11.76
CA ALA A 56 -7.70 0.30 -12.79
C ALA A 56 -6.17 0.18 -12.91
N ALA A 57 -5.44 0.19 -11.79
CA ALA A 57 -3.99 0.00 -11.79
C ALA A 57 -3.59 -1.36 -12.38
N ARG A 58 -4.28 -2.44 -11.97
CA ARG A 58 -4.05 -3.78 -12.50
C ARG A 58 -4.28 -3.86 -14.00
N ALA A 59 -5.35 -3.23 -14.49
CA ALA A 59 -5.64 -3.16 -15.93
C ALA A 59 -4.57 -2.40 -16.72
N ASN A 60 -3.88 -1.45 -16.08
CA ASN A 60 -2.72 -0.72 -16.62
C ASN A 60 -1.39 -1.46 -16.44
N GLY A 61 -1.40 -2.71 -15.97
CA GLY A 61 -0.21 -3.54 -15.82
C GLY A 61 0.57 -3.31 -14.52
N VAL A 62 0.05 -2.50 -13.59
CA VAL A 62 0.67 -2.30 -12.28
C VAL A 62 0.63 -3.59 -11.48
N LYS A 63 1.77 -3.95 -10.89
CA LYS A 63 1.85 -5.14 -10.04
C LYS A 63 1.20 -4.87 -8.70
N ILE A 64 0.32 -5.76 -8.26
CA ILE A 64 -0.34 -5.69 -6.95
C ILE A 64 -0.05 -6.98 -6.20
N ILE A 65 0.57 -6.89 -5.01
CA ILE A 65 0.89 -8.05 -4.18
C ILE A 65 0.44 -7.82 -2.74
N SER A 66 0.17 -8.89 -2.00
CA SER A 66 -0.14 -8.78 -0.57
C SER A 66 1.11 -8.40 0.26
N GLU A 67 0.89 -7.83 1.45
CA GLU A 67 1.97 -7.59 2.42
C GLU A 67 2.74 -8.89 2.76
N ILE A 68 2.03 -10.01 2.90
CA ILE A 68 2.64 -11.32 3.17
C ILE A 68 3.52 -11.76 2.01
N GLU A 69 3.10 -11.55 0.76
CA GLU A 69 3.92 -11.85 -0.41
C GLU A 69 5.14 -10.93 -0.48
N LEU A 70 5.00 -9.64 -0.13
CA LEU A 70 6.14 -8.75 -0.02
C LEU A 70 7.15 -9.28 0.99
N ALA A 71 6.70 -9.62 2.20
CA ALA A 71 7.56 -10.20 3.24
C ALA A 71 8.24 -11.48 2.77
N TYR A 72 7.49 -12.38 2.13
CA TYR A 72 7.98 -13.66 1.59
C TYR A 72 9.20 -13.49 0.68
N LYS A 73 9.27 -12.43 -0.12
CA LYS A 73 10.42 -12.15 -1.02
C LYS A 73 11.74 -11.90 -0.28
N PHE A 74 11.69 -11.53 0.99
CA PHE A 74 12.87 -11.25 1.82
C PHE A 74 13.21 -12.38 2.81
N LEU A 75 12.29 -13.32 3.02
CA LEU A 75 12.51 -14.45 3.92
C LEU A 75 13.49 -15.47 3.30
N LYS A 76 14.27 -16.12 4.17
CA LYS A 76 15.23 -17.18 3.80
C LYS A 76 14.99 -18.41 4.66
N GLY A 77 15.33 -19.59 4.12
CA GLY A 77 15.18 -20.85 4.84
C GLY A 77 13.76 -21.42 4.75
N LYS A 78 13.39 -22.27 5.71
CA LYS A 78 12.08 -22.95 5.71
C LYS A 78 10.98 -22.02 6.18
N ILE A 79 9.96 -21.84 5.35
CA ILE A 79 8.78 -21.02 5.64
C ILE A 79 7.61 -21.94 5.97
N VAL A 80 6.92 -21.66 7.08
CA VAL A 80 5.73 -22.40 7.53
C VAL A 80 4.60 -21.40 7.72
N GLY A 81 3.55 -21.52 6.90
CA GLY A 81 2.34 -20.72 7.04
C GLY A 81 1.38 -21.39 8.03
N ILE A 82 0.96 -20.65 9.05
CA ILE A 82 -0.08 -21.07 9.99
C ILE A 82 -1.26 -20.10 9.80
N THR A 83 -2.43 -20.65 9.52
CA THR A 83 -3.67 -19.91 9.29
C THR A 83 -4.83 -20.62 9.99
N GLY A 84 -5.98 -19.97 10.13
CA GLY A 84 -7.16 -20.46 10.83
C GLY A 84 -8.44 -20.00 10.15
#